data_AF-A0A6B8JM02-F1
#
_entry.id   AF-A0A6B8JM02-F1
#
_cell.length_a   1.000
_cell.length_b   1.000
_cell.length_c   1.000
_cell.angle_alpha   90.00
_cell.angle_beta   90.00
_cell.angle_gamma   90.00
#
_symmetry.space_group_name_H-M   'P 1'
#
loop_
_entity.id
_entity.type
_entity.pdbx_description
1 polymer ?
#
loop_
_entity_poly.entity_id
_entity_poly.type
_entity_poly.pdbx_seq_one_letter_code
_entity_poly.pdbx_strand_id
1 'polypeptide(L)'
;MLGSSRRNRSAVNIWPGFVDALATILLAFVFVLMLFVVAQVYLSSQLSDRNQALDALQAELSEMADALSMERVERQRLEEQVSDLFAELHATLSQRDAARDELAATEEALAAAREEVTIGEEALQARLVEIASLQQDIAALRQVRDELEAEVGQLAARLDDTEAQLGAARDRRRELETELADAEERTQLAQRTIEARDMRIRDLVAEIEDRQEALEQEQALTADAEVRVERLRRQIMALREQISSLAEALRIEEETVVAQEARIDTLVERLNVALAEEVQELATYRSEFFGRLRQVLEGVDEIEIVGDRFRFQSELFFATASAEVGDEGQDRLEQVADTLQRVAERIPDEVDWVLQVEGHTDRRPIRTPEFPSNWELSTARAQSILYALIDKGIPPERLAAVGYGEHQPVTDGDSADALAANRRIELRLSHR
;
A
#
# COMPACT_ATOMS: atom_id res chain seq x y z
N MET A 1 -33.54 -5.57 240.11
CA MET A 1 -33.30 -5.53 241.58
C MET A 1 -32.91 -4.08 241.98
N LEU A 2 -33.41 -3.52 243.13
CA LEU A 2 -33.04 -2.28 243.91
C LEU A 2 -33.07 -0.87 243.21
N GLY A 3 -33.02 0.34 243.86
CA GLY A 3 -33.22 0.85 245.26
C GLY A 3 -32.11 1.83 245.82
N SER A 4 -32.28 2.90 246.66
CA SER A 4 -33.43 3.75 247.15
C SER A 4 -33.01 4.94 248.12
N SER A 5 -33.87 5.98 248.35
CA SER A 5 -33.88 6.99 249.49
C SER A 5 -32.93 8.25 249.44
N ARG A 6 -32.92 9.37 250.24
CA ARG A 6 -33.54 9.99 251.50
C ARG A 6 -33.11 11.53 251.61
N ARG A 7 -33.43 12.52 252.52
CA ARG A 7 -34.27 12.68 253.78
C ARG A 7 -34.94 14.08 254.14
N ASN A 8 -34.35 15.09 254.86
CA ASN A 8 -35.05 16.27 255.56
C ASN A 8 -34.06 17.41 256.06
N ARG A 9 -34.29 18.59 256.74
CA ARG A 9 -35.38 19.33 257.51
C ARG A 9 -35.24 20.92 257.61
N SER A 10 -35.68 21.64 258.69
CA SER A 10 -36.09 23.11 258.75
C SER A 10 -36.05 23.87 260.14
N ALA A 11 -36.15 25.24 260.20
CA ALA A 11 -36.31 26.14 261.41
C ALA A 11 -37.01 27.55 261.13
N VAL A 12 -37.09 28.55 262.07
CA VAL A 12 -38.12 29.68 262.13
C VAL A 12 -37.61 31.15 262.34
N ASN A 13 -38.23 32.19 261.71
CA ASN A 13 -38.49 33.57 262.28
C ASN A 13 -39.48 34.48 261.46
N ILE A 14 -39.69 35.77 261.84
CA ILE A 14 -40.87 36.64 261.54
C ILE A 14 -40.72 37.74 260.43
N TRP A 15 -41.67 37.87 259.47
CA TRP A 15 -42.01 39.11 258.69
C TRP A 15 -43.34 38.93 257.89
N PRO A 16 -44.10 39.97 257.46
CA PRO A 16 -45.35 39.83 256.69
C PRO A 16 -45.16 39.95 255.16
N GLY A 17 -45.96 39.23 254.37
CA GLY A 17 -45.72 39.07 252.92
C GLY A 17 -46.93 39.25 252.01
N PHE A 18 -47.17 40.47 251.54
CA PHE A 18 -48.00 40.80 250.35
C PHE A 18 -47.33 40.39 249.02
N VAL A 19 -46.22 39.65 249.08
CA VAL A 19 -45.37 39.22 247.95
C VAL A 19 -45.96 38.01 247.21
N ASP A 20 -46.66 37.12 247.91
CA ASP A 20 -47.03 35.78 247.40
C ASP A 20 -48.03 35.83 246.23
N ALA A 21 -48.89 36.85 246.20
CA ALA A 21 -49.83 37.10 245.10
C ALA A 21 -49.15 37.52 243.78
N LEU A 22 -47.88 37.94 243.82
CA LEU A 22 -47.15 38.42 242.64
C LEU A 22 -46.42 37.27 241.92
N ALA A 23 -45.99 36.25 242.66
CA ALA A 23 -45.28 35.09 242.10
C ALA A 23 -46.18 34.21 241.21
N THR A 24 -47.45 34.05 241.56
CA THR A 24 -48.42 33.22 240.81
C THR A 24 -48.76 33.80 239.43
N ILE A 25 -48.81 35.14 239.29
CA ILE A 25 -49.04 35.81 237.99
C ILE A 25 -47.86 35.56 237.03
N LEU A 26 -46.63 35.59 237.54
CA LEU A 26 -45.41 35.41 236.73
C LEU A 26 -45.33 33.97 236.16
N LEU A 27 -45.68 32.96 236.95
CA LEU A 27 -45.70 31.56 236.52
C LEU A 27 -46.70 31.32 235.37
N ALA A 28 -47.90 31.91 235.44
CA ALA A 28 -48.91 31.79 234.41
C ALA A 28 -48.45 32.38 233.05
N PHE A 29 -47.71 33.49 233.09
CA PHE A 29 -47.21 34.15 231.87
C PHE A 29 -46.19 33.29 231.11
N VAL A 30 -45.29 32.60 231.84
CA VAL A 30 -44.30 31.68 231.25
C VAL A 30 -44.97 30.49 230.56
N PHE A 31 -46.04 29.94 231.14
CA PHE A 31 -46.78 28.81 230.55
C PHE A 31 -47.43 29.17 229.20
N VAL A 32 -48.06 30.35 229.10
CA VAL A 32 -48.67 30.84 227.85
C VAL A 32 -47.61 31.05 226.77
N LEU A 33 -46.44 31.60 227.12
CA LEU A 33 -45.34 31.83 226.18
C LEU A 33 -44.82 30.51 225.58
N MET A 34 -44.68 29.46 226.39
CA MET A 34 -44.19 28.15 225.93
C MET A 34 -45.17 27.48 224.95
N LEU A 35 -46.48 27.62 225.17
CA LEU A 35 -47.51 27.06 224.30
C LEU A 35 -47.53 27.75 222.92
N PHE A 36 -47.28 29.07 222.87
CA PHE A 36 -47.16 29.82 221.63
C PHE A 36 -45.99 29.35 220.75
N VAL A 37 -44.82 29.09 221.35
CA VAL A 37 -43.63 28.61 220.62
C VAL A 37 -43.89 27.26 219.93
N VAL A 38 -44.57 26.34 220.61
CA VAL A 38 -44.93 25.01 220.02
C VAL A 38 -45.86 25.17 218.82
N ALA A 39 -46.86 26.06 218.90
CA ALA A 39 -47.76 26.33 217.78
C ALA A 39 -47.02 26.95 216.57
N GLN A 40 -46.06 27.85 216.82
CA GLN A 40 -45.27 28.49 215.77
C GLN A 40 -44.37 27.49 215.02
N VAL A 41 -43.76 26.53 215.71
CA VAL A 41 -42.94 25.47 215.09
C VAL A 41 -43.79 24.58 214.18
N TYR A 42 -44.98 24.15 214.64
CA TYR A 42 -45.86 23.28 213.84
C TYR A 42 -46.42 23.97 212.58
N LEU A 43 -46.73 25.27 212.67
CA LEU A 43 -47.16 26.04 211.50
C LEU A 43 -46.02 26.22 210.48
N SER A 44 -44.77 26.35 210.96
CA SER A 44 -43.60 26.46 210.11
C SER A 44 -43.29 25.17 209.34
N SER A 45 -43.48 23.98 209.93
CA SER A 45 -43.26 22.72 209.21
C SER A 45 -44.31 22.51 208.12
N GLN A 46 -45.60 22.72 208.43
CA GLN A 46 -46.71 22.61 207.47
C GLN A 46 -46.56 23.53 206.24
N LEU A 47 -45.93 24.71 206.40
CA LEU A 47 -45.62 25.60 205.28
C LEU A 47 -44.40 25.12 204.47
N SER A 48 -43.37 24.59 205.13
CA SER A 48 -42.17 24.06 204.48
C SER A 48 -42.48 22.84 203.60
N ASP A 49 -43.21 21.86 204.14
CA ASP A 49 -43.58 20.63 203.43
C ASP A 49 -44.44 20.94 202.18
N ARG A 50 -45.30 21.95 202.28
CA ARG A 50 -46.19 22.38 201.20
C ARG A 50 -45.47 23.16 200.10
N ASN A 51 -44.39 23.89 200.41
CA ASN A 51 -43.53 24.48 199.40
C ASN A 51 -42.76 23.40 198.64
N GLN A 52 -42.15 22.42 199.33
CA GLN A 52 -41.43 21.32 198.67
C GLN A 52 -42.31 20.53 197.69
N ALA A 53 -43.59 20.31 198.02
CA ALA A 53 -44.55 19.66 197.13
C ALA A 53 -44.86 20.50 195.87
N LEU A 54 -44.85 21.84 195.97
CA LEU A 54 -45.02 22.73 194.81
C LEU A 54 -43.76 22.80 193.95
N ASP A 55 -42.59 22.92 194.56
CA ASP A 55 -41.30 22.92 193.84
C ASP A 55 -41.11 21.62 193.05
N ALA A 56 -41.47 20.47 193.62
CA ALA A 56 -41.42 19.17 192.95
C ALA A 56 -42.38 19.08 191.75
N LEU A 57 -43.65 19.48 191.92
CA LEU A 57 -44.63 19.51 190.82
C LEU A 57 -44.24 20.51 189.72
N GLN A 58 -43.60 21.62 190.07
CA GLN A 58 -43.14 22.62 189.11
C GLN A 58 -41.88 22.15 188.35
N ALA A 59 -41.03 21.34 188.97
CA ALA A 59 -39.94 20.64 188.28
C ALA A 59 -40.47 19.56 187.32
N GLU A 60 -41.41 18.72 187.76
CA GLU A 60 -42.04 17.68 186.93
C GLU A 60 -42.78 18.27 185.72
N LEU A 61 -43.50 19.40 185.91
CA LEU A 61 -44.11 20.14 184.80
C LEU A 61 -43.09 20.75 183.84
N SER A 62 -41.90 21.16 184.32
CA SER A 62 -40.82 21.63 183.44
C SER A 62 -40.24 20.47 182.63
N GLU A 63 -39.96 19.34 183.27
CA GLU A 63 -39.41 18.14 182.61
C GLU A 63 -40.38 17.60 181.53
N MET A 64 -41.69 17.55 181.81
CA MET A 64 -42.70 17.20 180.81
C MET A 64 -42.83 18.24 179.70
N ALA A 65 -42.68 19.54 179.98
CA ALA A 65 -42.71 20.58 178.97
C ALA A 65 -41.48 20.53 178.05
N ASP A 66 -40.29 20.31 178.61
CA ASP A 66 -39.04 20.15 177.88
C ASP A 66 -39.08 18.88 177.01
N ALA A 67 -39.51 17.74 177.56
CA ALA A 67 -39.66 16.49 176.82
C ALA A 67 -40.66 16.63 175.65
N LEU A 68 -41.82 17.25 175.88
CA LEU A 68 -42.82 17.52 174.84
C LEU A 68 -42.32 18.55 173.80
N SER A 69 -41.40 19.45 174.19
CA SER A 69 -40.74 20.35 173.23
C SER A 69 -39.74 19.58 172.34
N MET A 70 -38.98 18.65 172.92
CA MET A 70 -38.04 17.79 172.18
C MET A 70 -38.78 16.85 171.23
N GLU A 71 -39.88 16.22 171.65
CA GLU A 71 -40.74 15.39 170.79
C GLU A 71 -41.26 16.19 169.59
N ARG A 72 -41.71 17.43 169.82
CA ARG A 72 -42.18 18.33 168.74
C ARG A 72 -41.05 18.71 167.78
N VAL A 73 -39.83 18.96 168.27
CA VAL A 73 -38.67 19.30 167.44
C VAL A 73 -38.17 18.09 166.64
N GLU A 74 -38.08 16.91 167.24
CA GLU A 74 -37.78 15.67 166.50
C GLU A 74 -38.84 15.39 165.45
N ARG A 75 -40.13 15.50 165.80
CA ARG A 75 -41.23 15.30 164.86
C ARG A 75 -41.17 16.29 163.69
N GLN A 76 -40.96 17.58 163.96
CA GLN A 76 -40.83 18.59 162.90
C GLN A 76 -39.63 18.27 161.98
N ARG A 77 -38.50 17.85 162.56
CA ARG A 77 -37.32 17.42 161.79
C ARG A 77 -37.57 16.16 160.96
N LEU A 78 -38.35 15.20 161.46
CA LEU A 78 -38.74 14.01 160.71
C LEU A 78 -39.73 14.34 159.59
N GLU A 79 -40.68 15.26 159.81
CA GLU A 79 -41.59 15.76 158.78
C GLU A 79 -40.82 16.54 157.67
N GLU A 80 -39.80 17.32 158.04
CA GLU A 80 -38.86 17.98 157.13
C GLU A 80 -38.02 16.96 156.32
N GLN A 81 -37.37 16.00 156.99
CA GLN A 81 -36.59 14.94 156.33
C GLN A 81 -37.43 14.06 155.40
N VAL A 82 -38.69 13.78 155.74
CA VAL A 82 -39.62 13.05 154.86
C VAL A 82 -40.01 13.91 153.66
N SER A 83 -40.21 15.23 153.84
CA SER A 83 -40.44 16.16 152.73
C SER A 83 -39.26 16.22 151.75
N ASP A 84 -38.03 16.34 152.27
CA ASP A 84 -36.80 16.36 151.47
C ASP A 84 -36.61 15.05 150.70
N LEU A 85 -36.80 13.89 151.36
CA LEU A 85 -36.73 12.58 150.71
C LEU A 85 -37.83 12.39 149.65
N PHE A 86 -39.03 12.94 149.83
CA PHE A 86 -40.05 12.95 148.78
C PHE A 86 -39.66 13.85 147.60
N ALA A 87 -39.04 15.00 147.84
CA ALA A 87 -38.55 15.89 146.79
C ALA A 87 -37.39 15.25 145.99
N GLU A 88 -36.42 14.64 146.68
CA GLU A 88 -35.31 13.92 146.06
C GLU A 88 -35.78 12.68 145.27
N LEU A 89 -36.72 11.91 145.83
CA LEU A 89 -37.35 10.79 145.13
C LEU A 89 -38.11 11.27 143.88
N HIS A 90 -38.86 12.37 143.95
CA HIS A 90 -39.57 12.88 142.78
C HIS A 90 -38.61 13.45 141.71
N ALA A 91 -37.53 14.12 142.11
CA ALA A 91 -36.50 14.60 141.21
C ALA A 91 -35.76 13.45 140.51
N THR A 92 -35.37 12.40 141.24
CA THR A 92 -34.69 11.23 140.67
C THR A 92 -35.61 10.37 139.80
N LEU A 93 -36.90 10.26 140.13
CA LEU A 93 -37.91 9.64 139.25
C LEU A 93 -38.06 10.43 137.94
N SER A 94 -38.15 11.77 138.02
CA SER A 94 -38.23 12.65 136.85
C SER A 94 -36.99 12.55 135.95
N GLN A 95 -35.79 12.57 136.53
CA GLN A 95 -34.53 12.35 135.80
C GLN A 95 -34.48 10.96 135.14
N ARG A 96 -34.90 9.90 135.85
CA ARG A 96 -34.95 8.54 135.32
C ARG A 96 -35.90 8.43 134.12
N ASP A 97 -37.06 9.07 134.19
CA ASP A 97 -38.06 8.97 133.13
C ASP A 97 -37.70 9.86 131.92
N ALA A 98 -37.13 11.05 132.13
CA ALA A 98 -36.52 11.83 131.05
C ALA A 98 -35.38 11.07 130.35
N ALA A 99 -34.51 10.39 131.10
CA ALA A 99 -33.44 9.57 130.54
C ALA A 99 -33.96 8.29 129.82
N ARG A 100 -35.16 7.82 130.15
CA ARG A 100 -35.84 6.74 129.41
C ARG A 100 -36.43 7.24 128.10
N ASP A 101 -37.02 8.43 128.10
CA ASP A 101 -37.55 9.05 126.88
C ASP A 101 -36.41 9.38 125.90
N GLU A 102 -35.26 9.86 126.40
CA GLU A 102 -34.04 10.07 125.61
C GLU A 102 -33.44 8.74 125.10
N LEU A 103 -33.43 7.68 125.92
CA LEU A 103 -33.02 6.35 125.49
C LEU A 103 -33.95 5.80 124.39
N ALA A 104 -35.26 5.91 124.56
CA ALA A 104 -36.23 5.44 123.56
C ALA A 104 -36.08 6.19 122.22
N ALA A 105 -35.91 7.52 122.27
CA ALA A 105 -35.69 8.33 121.07
C ALA A 105 -34.35 8.01 120.38
N THR A 106 -33.30 7.68 121.13
CA THR A 106 -32.01 7.27 120.55
C THR A 106 -32.02 5.83 120.04
N GLU A 107 -32.78 4.92 120.65
CA GLU A 107 -33.03 3.57 120.12
C GLU A 107 -33.86 3.61 118.81
N GLU A 108 -34.88 4.47 118.73
CA GLU A 108 -35.67 4.69 117.51
C GLU A 108 -34.81 5.31 116.39
N ALA A 109 -34.03 6.35 116.69
CA ALA A 109 -33.11 6.96 115.72
C ALA A 109 -32.02 5.97 115.25
N LEU A 110 -31.52 5.11 116.14
CA LEU A 110 -30.56 4.06 115.80
C LEU A 110 -31.20 2.93 114.97
N ALA A 111 -32.48 2.63 115.17
CA ALA A 111 -33.22 1.70 114.32
C ALA A 111 -33.39 2.25 112.90
N ALA A 112 -33.85 3.50 112.77
CA ALA A 112 -34.00 4.18 111.48
C ALA A 112 -32.67 4.31 110.73
N ALA A 113 -31.58 4.69 111.42
CA ALA A 113 -30.26 4.77 110.81
C ALA A 113 -29.71 3.40 110.37
N ARG A 114 -30.05 2.31 111.07
CA ARG A 114 -29.71 0.94 110.62
C ARG A 114 -30.50 0.54 109.39
N GLU A 115 -31.79 0.87 109.32
CA GLU A 115 -32.64 0.60 108.16
C GLU A 115 -32.12 1.35 106.91
N GLU A 116 -31.80 2.65 107.05
CA GLU A 116 -31.19 3.46 105.98
C GLU A 116 -29.83 2.88 105.51
N VAL A 117 -28.99 2.42 106.44
CA VAL A 117 -27.72 1.72 106.09
C VAL A 117 -28.00 0.43 105.33
N THR A 118 -28.94 -0.42 105.75
CA THR A 118 -29.23 -1.67 105.02
C THR A 118 -29.77 -1.42 103.62
N ILE A 119 -30.64 -0.42 103.44
CA ILE A 119 -31.13 0.00 102.11
C ILE A 119 -29.98 0.54 101.26
N GLY A 120 -29.04 1.29 101.87
CA GLY A 120 -27.82 1.76 101.22
C GLY A 120 -26.87 0.63 100.79
N GLU A 121 -26.71 -0.40 101.62
CA GLU A 121 -25.91 -1.60 101.32
C GLU A 121 -26.53 -2.42 100.18
N GLU A 122 -27.85 -2.65 100.19
CA GLU A 122 -28.56 -3.33 99.09
C GLU A 122 -28.43 -2.54 97.77
N ALA A 123 -28.64 -1.21 97.81
CA ALA A 123 -28.50 -0.35 96.63
C ALA A 123 -27.06 -0.27 96.09
N LEU A 124 -26.06 -0.30 96.98
CA LEU A 124 -24.65 -0.38 96.60
C LEU A 124 -24.33 -1.74 95.96
N GLN A 125 -24.82 -2.84 96.53
CA GLN A 125 -24.59 -4.18 96.01
C GLN A 125 -25.26 -4.38 94.64
N ALA A 126 -26.46 -3.83 94.42
CA ALA A 126 -27.10 -3.80 93.11
C ALA A 126 -26.24 -3.06 92.06
N ARG A 127 -25.70 -1.89 92.40
CA ARG A 127 -24.79 -1.13 91.53
C ARG A 127 -23.46 -1.84 91.27
N LEU A 128 -22.93 -2.60 92.23
CA LEU A 128 -21.72 -3.41 92.04
C LEU A 128 -21.96 -4.55 91.03
N VAL A 129 -23.14 -5.17 91.05
CA VAL A 129 -23.54 -6.18 90.05
C VAL A 129 -23.73 -5.54 88.66
N GLU A 130 -24.35 -4.35 88.58
CA GLU A 130 -24.47 -3.59 87.34
C GLU A 130 -23.09 -3.23 86.75
N ILE A 131 -22.17 -2.72 87.57
CA ILE A 131 -20.79 -2.40 87.17
C ILE A 131 -20.05 -3.67 86.70
N ALA A 132 -20.23 -4.82 87.35
CA ALA A 132 -19.63 -6.07 86.92
C ALA A 132 -20.15 -6.54 85.55
N SER A 133 -21.47 -6.42 85.30
CA SER A 133 -22.06 -6.69 83.98
C SER A 133 -21.48 -5.76 82.91
N LEU A 134 -21.46 -4.45 83.17
CA LEU A 134 -20.92 -3.46 82.23
C LEU A 134 -19.42 -3.66 81.96
N GLN A 135 -18.64 -4.13 82.93
CA GLN A 135 -17.24 -4.51 82.71
C GLN A 135 -17.11 -5.75 81.81
N GLN A 136 -17.98 -6.74 81.95
CA GLN A 136 -18.04 -7.90 81.06
C GLN A 136 -18.47 -7.50 79.64
N ASP A 137 -19.47 -6.64 79.50
CA ASP A 137 -19.94 -6.13 78.20
C ASP A 137 -18.85 -5.29 77.50
N ILE A 138 -18.13 -4.44 78.25
CA ILE A 138 -16.97 -3.68 77.73
C ILE A 138 -15.83 -4.62 77.30
N ALA A 139 -15.61 -5.74 77.99
CA ALA A 139 -14.62 -6.74 77.58
C ALA A 139 -15.03 -7.45 76.28
N ALA A 140 -16.30 -7.85 76.15
CA ALA A 140 -16.83 -8.47 74.94
C ALA A 140 -16.81 -7.50 73.74
N LEU A 141 -17.21 -6.24 73.92
CA LEU A 141 -17.16 -5.21 72.89
C LEU A 141 -15.72 -4.89 72.43
N ARG A 142 -14.74 -4.98 73.33
CA ARG A 142 -13.32 -4.87 72.96
C ARG A 142 -12.86 -6.05 72.12
N GLN A 143 -13.22 -7.28 72.50
CA GLN A 143 -12.90 -8.47 71.69
C GLN A 143 -13.50 -8.36 70.29
N VAL A 144 -14.79 -8.00 70.16
CA VAL A 144 -15.46 -7.85 68.85
C VAL A 144 -14.83 -6.73 68.02
N ARG A 145 -14.40 -5.63 68.64
CA ARG A 145 -13.62 -4.58 67.96
C ARG A 145 -12.30 -5.15 67.44
N ASP A 146 -11.54 -5.87 68.26
CA ASP A 146 -10.21 -6.38 67.91
C ASP A 146 -10.30 -7.44 66.78
N GLU A 147 -11.37 -8.25 66.77
CA GLU A 147 -11.72 -9.16 65.68
C GLU A 147 -12.06 -8.40 64.39
N LEU A 148 -12.85 -7.32 64.46
CA LEU A 148 -13.19 -6.48 63.31
C LEU A 148 -11.98 -5.68 62.76
N GLU A 149 -11.11 -5.16 63.63
CA GLU A 149 -9.87 -4.49 63.23
C GLU A 149 -8.95 -5.49 62.49
N ALA A 150 -8.88 -6.75 62.93
CA ALA A 150 -8.15 -7.81 62.24
C ALA A 150 -8.81 -8.23 60.90
N GLU A 151 -10.14 -8.29 60.81
CA GLU A 151 -10.84 -8.60 59.55
C GLU A 151 -10.68 -7.46 58.53
N VAL A 152 -10.81 -6.19 58.94
CA VAL A 152 -10.54 -5.03 58.09
C VAL A 152 -9.08 -5.03 57.60
N GLY A 153 -8.11 -5.37 58.45
CA GLY A 153 -6.72 -5.55 58.05
C GLY A 153 -6.51 -6.64 56.99
N GLN A 154 -7.20 -7.78 57.13
CA GLN A 154 -7.18 -8.84 56.10
C GLN A 154 -7.85 -8.42 54.80
N LEU A 155 -8.95 -7.67 54.85
CA LEU A 155 -9.67 -7.18 53.67
C LEU A 155 -8.84 -6.12 52.93
N ALA A 156 -8.14 -5.23 53.63
CA ALA A 156 -7.21 -4.29 53.04
C ALA A 156 -6.04 -5.01 52.34
N ALA A 157 -5.40 -5.97 53.00
CA ALA A 157 -4.32 -6.75 52.40
C ALA A 157 -4.75 -7.57 51.17
N ARG A 158 -6.00 -8.07 51.14
CA ARG A 158 -6.59 -8.71 49.95
C ARG A 158 -6.88 -7.70 48.84
N LEU A 159 -7.32 -6.49 49.18
CA LEU A 159 -7.56 -5.43 48.20
C LEU A 159 -6.25 -5.05 47.50
N ASP A 160 -5.20 -4.76 48.26
CA ASP A 160 -3.85 -4.43 47.75
C ASP A 160 -3.32 -5.53 46.80
N ASP A 161 -3.46 -6.80 47.17
CA ASP A 161 -3.09 -7.94 46.31
C ASP A 161 -3.92 -7.98 45.02
N THR A 162 -5.25 -7.80 45.09
CA THR A 162 -6.08 -7.75 43.87
C THR A 162 -5.80 -6.52 42.99
N GLU A 163 -5.45 -5.37 43.56
CA GLU A 163 -5.04 -4.19 42.78
C GLU A 163 -3.67 -4.40 42.11
N ALA A 164 -2.72 -5.03 42.80
CA ALA A 164 -1.42 -5.40 42.23
C ALA A 164 -1.57 -6.43 41.08
N GLN A 165 -2.39 -7.47 41.27
CA GLN A 165 -2.72 -8.44 40.23
C GLN A 165 -3.43 -7.78 39.03
N LEU A 166 -4.36 -6.85 39.28
CA LEU A 166 -5.05 -6.10 38.23
C LEU A 166 -4.10 -5.13 37.49
N GLY A 167 -3.09 -4.58 38.17
CA GLY A 167 -1.99 -3.83 37.57
C GLY A 167 -1.18 -4.71 36.62
N ALA A 168 -0.64 -5.84 37.12
CA ALA A 168 0.13 -6.78 36.32
C ALA A 168 -0.67 -7.33 35.11
N ALA A 169 -1.97 -7.59 35.29
CA ALA A 169 -2.85 -8.02 34.20
C ALA A 169 -3.06 -6.92 33.14
N ARG A 170 -3.18 -5.65 33.53
CA ARG A 170 -3.27 -4.51 32.60
C ARG A 170 -1.98 -4.34 31.80
N ASP A 171 -0.82 -4.48 32.46
CA ASP A 171 0.47 -4.30 31.79
C ASP A 171 0.81 -5.48 30.88
N ARG A 172 0.50 -6.73 31.27
CA ARG A 172 0.60 -7.87 30.34
C ARG A 172 -0.38 -7.74 29.17
N ARG A 173 -1.55 -7.12 29.36
CA ARG A 173 -2.49 -6.83 28.27
C ARG A 173 -1.91 -5.81 27.27
N ARG A 174 -1.25 -4.74 27.76
CA ARG A 174 -0.55 -3.75 26.92
C ARG A 174 0.62 -4.37 26.13
N GLU A 175 1.35 -5.26 26.78
CA GLU A 175 2.44 -6.03 26.15
C GLU A 175 1.89 -6.88 24.99
N LEU A 176 0.83 -7.65 25.23
CA LEU A 176 0.13 -8.46 24.21
C LEU A 176 -0.52 -7.61 23.10
N GLU A 177 -1.09 -6.44 23.43
CA GLU A 177 -1.61 -5.47 22.45
C GLU A 177 -0.49 -4.97 21.52
N THR A 178 0.72 -4.80 22.05
CA THR A 178 1.90 -4.39 21.28
C THR A 178 2.43 -5.54 20.43
N GLU A 179 2.60 -6.75 21.00
CA GLU A 179 3.00 -7.96 20.26
C GLU A 179 2.04 -8.28 19.09
N LEU A 180 0.74 -8.06 19.29
CA LEU A 180 -0.28 -8.24 18.24
C LEU A 180 -0.14 -7.21 17.12
N ALA A 181 0.01 -5.92 17.45
CA ALA A 181 0.21 -4.88 16.44
C ALA A 181 1.48 -5.11 15.60
N ASP A 182 2.58 -5.52 16.24
CA ASP A 182 3.83 -5.91 15.58
C ASP A 182 3.63 -7.11 14.61
N ALA A 183 2.82 -8.09 15.00
CA ALA A 183 2.48 -9.23 14.16
C ALA A 183 1.55 -8.85 12.99
N GLU A 184 0.56 -8.00 13.22
CA GLU A 184 -0.32 -7.45 12.18
C GLU A 184 0.45 -6.64 11.14
N GLU A 185 1.40 -5.77 11.54
CA GLU A 185 2.23 -5.05 10.57
C GLU A 185 3.10 -6.03 9.75
N ARG A 186 3.77 -6.99 10.40
CA ARG A 186 4.60 -7.99 9.71
C ARG A 186 3.80 -8.82 8.71
N THR A 187 2.56 -9.20 9.04
CA THR A 187 1.68 -9.93 8.10
C THR A 187 1.20 -9.05 6.95
N GLN A 188 0.88 -7.76 7.17
CA GLN A 188 0.56 -6.82 6.08
C GLN A 188 1.76 -6.58 5.14
N LEU A 189 2.97 -6.47 5.69
CA LEU A 189 4.20 -6.33 4.90
C LEU A 189 4.51 -7.60 4.09
N ALA A 190 4.30 -8.79 4.68
CA ALA A 190 4.40 -10.07 3.98
C ALA A 190 3.37 -10.17 2.84
N GLN A 191 2.11 -9.80 3.09
CA GLN A 191 1.02 -9.81 2.10
C GLN A 191 1.33 -8.90 0.90
N ARG A 192 1.76 -7.65 1.14
CA ARG A 192 2.22 -6.73 0.07
C ARG A 192 3.42 -7.29 -0.70
N THR A 193 4.30 -8.03 -0.04
CA THR A 193 5.46 -8.68 -0.68
C THR A 193 5.03 -9.87 -1.55
N ILE A 194 3.99 -10.61 -1.17
CA ILE A 194 3.38 -11.66 -1.98
C ILE A 194 2.70 -11.04 -3.20
N GLU A 195 1.85 -10.03 -3.02
CA GLU A 195 1.17 -9.33 -4.12
C GLU A 195 2.14 -8.74 -5.16
N ALA A 196 3.27 -8.17 -4.69
CA ALA A 196 4.34 -7.69 -5.56
C ALA A 196 5.04 -8.82 -6.34
N ARG A 197 5.21 -9.99 -5.73
CA ARG A 197 5.73 -11.19 -6.42
C ARG A 197 4.73 -11.77 -7.41
N ASP A 198 3.45 -11.80 -7.08
CA ASP A 198 2.39 -12.32 -7.95
C ASP A 198 2.09 -11.39 -9.14
N MET A 199 2.35 -10.08 -9.02
CA MET A 199 2.48 -9.19 -10.16
C MET A 199 3.70 -9.57 -11.01
N ARG A 200 4.89 -9.65 -10.41
CA ARG A 200 6.12 -9.95 -11.16
C ARG A 200 6.13 -11.33 -11.83
N ILE A 201 5.46 -12.33 -11.24
CA ILE A 201 5.27 -13.66 -11.83
C ILE A 201 4.37 -13.57 -13.07
N ARG A 202 3.28 -12.79 -13.03
CA ARG A 202 2.43 -12.57 -14.21
C ARG A 202 3.18 -11.84 -15.33
N ASP A 203 3.97 -10.81 -15.02
CA ASP A 203 4.83 -10.15 -16.01
C ASP A 203 5.77 -11.14 -16.69
N LEU A 204 6.40 -12.03 -15.90
CA LEU A 204 7.36 -13.03 -16.40
C LEU A 204 6.69 -14.16 -17.18
N VAL A 205 5.44 -14.53 -16.84
CA VAL A 205 4.66 -15.50 -17.65
C VAL A 205 4.33 -14.89 -19.00
N ALA A 206 3.83 -13.65 -19.07
CA ALA A 206 3.58 -12.96 -20.33
C ALA A 206 4.86 -12.80 -21.16
N GLU A 207 5.99 -12.44 -20.54
CA GLU A 207 7.29 -12.36 -21.23
C GLU A 207 7.75 -13.73 -21.77
N ILE A 208 7.38 -14.85 -21.13
CA ILE A 208 7.66 -16.20 -21.62
C ILE A 208 6.72 -16.58 -22.78
N GLU A 209 5.43 -16.23 -22.70
CA GLU A 209 4.44 -16.46 -23.75
C GLU A 209 4.81 -15.69 -25.04
N ASP A 210 5.10 -14.38 -24.93
CA ASP A 210 5.60 -13.54 -26.05
C ASP A 210 6.85 -14.15 -26.71
N ARG A 211 7.79 -14.65 -25.90
CA ARG A 211 9.03 -15.30 -26.39
C ARG A 211 8.77 -16.66 -27.04
N GLN A 212 7.74 -17.40 -26.61
CA GLN A 212 7.35 -18.66 -27.22
C GLN A 212 6.70 -18.42 -28.59
N GLU A 213 5.77 -17.46 -28.70
CA GLU A 213 5.19 -17.08 -30.00
C GLU A 213 6.27 -16.59 -30.99
N ALA A 214 7.22 -15.77 -30.53
CA ALA A 214 8.33 -15.31 -31.36
C ALA A 214 9.23 -16.46 -31.85
N LEU A 215 9.50 -17.46 -30.99
CA LEU A 215 10.29 -18.63 -31.35
C LEU A 215 9.55 -19.56 -32.33
N GLU A 216 8.24 -19.75 -32.17
CA GLU A 216 7.43 -20.51 -33.13
C GLU A 216 7.39 -19.83 -34.50
N GLN A 217 7.28 -18.49 -34.53
CA GLN A 217 7.38 -17.71 -35.77
C GLN A 217 8.76 -17.84 -36.44
N GLU A 218 9.86 -17.79 -35.68
CA GLU A 218 11.21 -17.99 -36.20
C GLU A 218 11.40 -19.41 -36.77
N GLN A 219 10.89 -20.44 -36.09
CA GLN A 219 10.91 -21.83 -36.56
C GLN A 219 10.09 -22.01 -37.85
N ALA A 220 8.90 -21.42 -37.94
CA ALA A 220 8.07 -21.46 -39.14
C ALA A 220 8.74 -20.78 -40.34
N LEU A 221 9.34 -19.59 -40.14
CA LEU A 221 10.11 -18.87 -41.16
C LEU A 221 11.34 -19.68 -41.62
N THR A 222 12.00 -20.37 -40.69
CA THR A 222 13.17 -21.23 -40.98
C THR A 222 12.76 -22.44 -41.82
N ALA A 223 11.70 -23.16 -41.44
CA ALA A 223 11.19 -24.30 -42.22
C ALA A 223 10.76 -23.91 -43.64
N ASP A 224 10.08 -22.77 -43.80
CA ASP A 224 9.71 -22.20 -45.11
C ASP A 224 10.95 -21.75 -45.92
N ALA A 225 12.01 -21.27 -45.25
CA ALA A 225 13.30 -21.00 -45.89
C ALA A 225 14.00 -22.29 -46.37
N GLU A 226 13.99 -23.37 -45.59
CA GLU A 226 14.52 -24.68 -46.02
C GLU A 226 13.74 -25.23 -47.23
N VAL A 227 12.41 -25.15 -47.21
CA VAL A 227 11.55 -25.54 -48.34
C VAL A 227 11.82 -24.69 -49.59
N ARG A 228 12.11 -23.38 -49.44
CA ARG A 228 12.60 -22.53 -50.55
C ARG A 228 13.95 -22.99 -51.08
N VAL A 229 14.92 -23.25 -50.21
CA VAL A 229 16.28 -23.67 -50.59
C VAL A 229 16.25 -25.00 -51.34
N GLU A 230 15.48 -25.98 -50.86
CA GLU A 230 15.34 -27.28 -51.52
C GLU A 230 14.58 -27.19 -52.85
N ARG A 231 13.58 -26.30 -52.97
CA ARG A 231 12.92 -25.98 -54.25
C ARG A 231 13.92 -25.38 -55.25
N LEU A 232 14.68 -24.37 -54.83
CA LEU A 232 15.72 -23.74 -55.65
C LEU A 232 16.81 -24.74 -56.05
N ARG A 233 17.20 -25.65 -55.15
CA ARG A 233 18.17 -26.72 -55.43
C ARG A 233 17.68 -27.64 -56.53
N ARG A 234 16.41 -28.05 -56.51
CA ARG A 234 15.78 -28.85 -57.59
C ARG A 234 15.72 -28.08 -58.90
N GLN A 235 15.37 -26.79 -58.86
CA GLN A 235 15.40 -25.94 -60.06
C GLN A 235 16.81 -25.79 -60.65
N ILE A 236 17.84 -25.62 -59.82
CA ILE A 236 19.25 -25.56 -60.26
C ILE A 236 19.70 -26.89 -60.87
N MET A 237 19.28 -28.03 -60.31
CA MET A 237 19.58 -29.35 -60.91
C MET A 237 18.89 -29.53 -62.27
N ALA A 238 17.60 -29.20 -62.38
CA ALA A 238 16.87 -29.27 -63.65
C ALA A 238 17.44 -28.30 -64.71
N LEU A 239 17.84 -27.09 -64.32
CA LEU A 239 18.51 -26.12 -65.21
C LEU A 239 19.88 -26.63 -65.67
N ARG A 240 20.65 -27.32 -64.80
CA ARG A 240 21.93 -27.95 -65.19
C ARG A 240 21.73 -29.11 -66.17
N GLU A 241 20.69 -29.93 -65.96
CA GLU A 241 20.32 -31.00 -66.89
C GLU A 241 19.88 -30.42 -68.25
N GLN A 242 19.05 -29.37 -68.25
CA GLN A 242 18.68 -28.64 -69.46
C GLN A 242 19.90 -28.06 -70.19
N ILE A 243 20.80 -27.36 -69.48
CA ILE A 243 22.04 -26.81 -70.05
C ILE A 243 22.92 -27.94 -70.63
N SER A 244 23.03 -29.08 -69.95
CA SER A 244 23.79 -30.24 -70.48
C SER A 244 23.16 -30.81 -71.74
N SER A 245 21.82 -30.89 -71.80
CA SER A 245 21.11 -31.38 -72.99
C SER A 245 21.20 -30.40 -74.17
N LEU A 246 21.18 -29.08 -73.89
CA LEU A 246 21.39 -28.03 -74.89
C LEU A 246 22.84 -27.99 -75.40
N ALA A 247 23.83 -28.20 -74.53
CA ALA A 247 25.23 -28.27 -74.92
C ALA A 247 25.51 -29.49 -75.82
N GLU A 248 24.90 -30.65 -75.52
CA GLU A 248 25.03 -31.84 -76.37
C GLU A 248 24.27 -31.69 -77.70
N ALA A 249 23.07 -31.09 -77.69
CA ALA A 249 22.34 -30.77 -78.92
C ALA A 249 23.10 -29.75 -79.80
N LEU A 250 23.73 -28.74 -79.19
CA LEU A 250 24.59 -27.79 -79.89
C LEU A 250 25.83 -28.48 -80.47
N ARG A 251 26.51 -29.34 -79.72
CA ARG A 251 27.66 -30.12 -80.21
C ARG A 251 27.29 -30.97 -81.43
N ILE A 252 26.12 -31.62 -81.39
CA ILE A 252 25.61 -32.41 -82.52
C ILE A 252 25.33 -31.51 -83.73
N GLU A 253 24.77 -30.31 -83.54
CA GLU A 253 24.50 -29.38 -84.65
C GLU A 253 25.77 -28.69 -85.18
N GLU A 254 26.78 -28.45 -84.35
CA GLU A 254 28.12 -28.05 -84.80
C GLU A 254 28.75 -29.15 -85.67
N GLU A 255 28.61 -30.42 -85.28
CA GLU A 255 29.03 -31.58 -86.09
C GLU A 255 28.22 -31.72 -87.40
N THR A 256 26.91 -31.43 -87.40
CA THR A 256 26.10 -31.45 -88.64
C THR A 256 26.42 -30.28 -89.57
N VAL A 257 26.74 -29.10 -89.03
CA VAL A 257 27.15 -27.91 -89.80
C VAL A 257 28.50 -28.14 -90.46
N VAL A 258 29.52 -28.60 -89.73
CA VAL A 258 30.83 -28.93 -90.31
C VAL A 258 30.70 -30.03 -91.39
N ALA A 259 29.83 -31.02 -91.17
CA ALA A 259 29.54 -32.04 -92.17
C ALA A 259 28.71 -31.54 -93.37
N GLN A 260 28.02 -30.40 -93.25
CA GLN A 260 27.35 -29.71 -94.36
C GLN A 260 28.30 -28.79 -95.12
N GLU A 261 29.17 -28.04 -94.45
CA GLU A 261 30.22 -27.22 -95.09
C GLU A 261 31.13 -28.09 -95.98
N ALA A 262 31.63 -29.21 -95.47
CA ALA A 262 32.42 -30.16 -96.27
C ALA A 262 31.67 -30.76 -97.49
N ARG A 263 30.33 -30.81 -97.45
CA ARG A 263 29.49 -31.17 -98.61
C ARG A 263 29.31 -30.01 -99.57
N ILE A 264 29.20 -28.78 -99.07
CA ILE A 264 29.14 -27.57 -99.88
C ILE A 264 30.46 -27.40 -100.64
N ASP A 265 31.61 -27.55 -99.99
CA ASP A 265 32.93 -27.48 -100.63
C ASP A 265 33.08 -28.51 -101.76
N THR A 266 32.70 -29.77 -101.51
CA THR A 266 32.75 -30.83 -102.55
C THR A 266 31.67 -30.68 -103.62
N LEU A 267 30.59 -29.91 -103.39
CA LEU A 267 29.64 -29.51 -104.43
C LEU A 267 30.16 -28.30 -105.23
N VAL A 268 30.82 -27.35 -104.60
CA VAL A 268 31.46 -26.18 -105.23
C VAL A 268 32.62 -26.63 -106.13
N GLU A 269 33.45 -27.58 -105.69
CA GLU A 269 34.51 -28.17 -106.52
C GLU A 269 33.93 -28.83 -107.78
N ARG A 270 32.88 -29.64 -107.65
CA ARG A 270 32.17 -30.26 -108.79
C ARG A 270 31.52 -29.23 -109.71
N LEU A 271 30.91 -28.20 -109.16
CA LEU A 271 30.26 -27.13 -109.92
C LEU A 271 31.29 -26.32 -110.70
N ASN A 272 32.45 -26.04 -110.12
CA ASN A 272 33.56 -25.34 -110.79
C ASN A 272 34.13 -26.17 -111.95
N VAL A 273 34.21 -27.50 -111.82
CA VAL A 273 34.62 -28.38 -112.93
C VAL A 273 33.57 -28.33 -114.06
N ALA A 274 32.30 -28.55 -113.77
CA ALA A 274 31.23 -28.52 -114.78
C ALA A 274 31.09 -27.14 -115.47
N LEU A 275 31.26 -26.05 -114.72
CA LEU A 275 31.25 -24.69 -115.28
C LEU A 275 32.45 -24.42 -116.19
N ALA A 276 33.62 -25.02 -115.91
CA ALA A 276 34.80 -24.89 -116.77
C ALA A 276 34.62 -25.62 -118.11
N GLU A 277 33.90 -26.75 -118.13
CA GLU A 277 33.55 -27.46 -119.36
C GLU A 277 32.60 -26.62 -120.23
N GLU A 278 31.51 -26.10 -119.68
CA GLU A 278 30.51 -25.29 -120.42
C GLU A 278 31.10 -23.98 -120.99
N VAL A 279 31.96 -23.29 -120.22
CA VAL A 279 32.65 -22.07 -120.68
C VAL A 279 33.60 -22.36 -121.84
N GLN A 280 34.20 -23.54 -121.89
CA GLN A 280 35.10 -23.96 -122.97
C GLN A 280 34.34 -24.20 -124.29
N GLU A 281 33.14 -24.77 -124.25
CA GLU A 281 32.28 -24.93 -125.43
C GLU A 281 31.82 -23.56 -125.97
N LEU A 282 31.29 -22.70 -125.09
CA LEU A 282 30.84 -21.34 -125.45
C LEU A 282 31.96 -20.46 -126.05
N ALA A 283 33.19 -20.57 -125.52
CA ALA A 283 34.35 -19.85 -126.05
C ALA A 283 34.75 -20.33 -127.46
N THR A 284 34.57 -21.62 -127.74
CA THR A 284 34.85 -22.23 -129.05
C THR A 284 33.85 -21.75 -130.10
N TYR A 285 32.55 -21.82 -129.81
CA TYR A 285 31.48 -21.43 -130.74
C TYR A 285 31.58 -19.95 -131.15
N ARG A 286 31.84 -19.05 -130.18
CA ARG A 286 32.02 -17.61 -130.42
C ARG A 286 33.19 -17.31 -131.35
N SER A 287 34.26 -18.11 -131.31
CA SER A 287 35.48 -17.85 -132.07
C SER A 287 35.31 -18.08 -133.57
N GLU A 288 34.56 -19.11 -133.99
CA GLU A 288 34.27 -19.31 -135.41
C GLU A 288 33.27 -18.29 -135.99
N PHE A 289 32.32 -17.82 -135.18
CA PHE A 289 31.32 -16.83 -135.61
C PHE A 289 31.99 -15.51 -136.06
N PHE A 290 32.81 -14.91 -135.19
CA PHE A 290 33.48 -13.64 -135.50
C PHE A 290 34.58 -13.78 -136.56
N GLY A 291 35.20 -14.96 -136.70
CA GLY A 291 36.12 -15.25 -137.80
C GLY A 291 35.44 -15.18 -139.17
N ARG A 292 34.25 -15.77 -139.29
CA ARG A 292 33.43 -15.70 -140.52
C ARG A 292 32.93 -14.28 -140.83
N LEU A 293 32.55 -13.52 -139.80
CA LEU A 293 32.04 -12.14 -139.97
C LEU A 293 33.10 -11.19 -140.55
N ARG A 294 34.32 -11.17 -139.98
CA ARG A 294 35.39 -10.22 -140.39
C ARG A 294 35.71 -10.30 -141.89
N GLN A 295 35.67 -11.50 -142.47
CA GLN A 295 36.01 -11.77 -143.87
C GLN A 295 34.97 -11.22 -144.89
N VAL A 296 33.83 -10.68 -144.44
CA VAL A 296 32.79 -10.11 -145.33
C VAL A 296 32.87 -8.57 -145.39
N LEU A 297 33.68 -7.94 -144.53
CA LEU A 297 33.64 -6.49 -144.26
C LEU A 297 34.98 -5.78 -144.54
N GLU A 298 36.01 -6.52 -144.97
CA GLU A 298 37.21 -5.92 -145.59
C GLU A 298 36.87 -5.40 -147.00
N GLY A 299 36.55 -4.12 -147.12
CA GLY A 299 36.26 -3.48 -148.42
C GLY A 299 35.39 -2.22 -148.41
N VAL A 300 35.20 -1.55 -147.26
CA VAL A 300 34.45 -0.28 -147.16
C VAL A 300 35.34 0.78 -146.51
N ASP A 301 35.93 1.66 -147.35
CA ASP A 301 37.10 2.50 -147.00
C ASP A 301 36.84 3.67 -146.02
N GLU A 302 35.63 3.79 -145.45
CA GLU A 302 35.25 4.88 -144.51
C GLU A 302 34.75 4.39 -143.13
N ILE A 303 34.90 3.09 -142.78
CA ILE A 303 34.39 2.53 -141.51
C ILE A 303 35.52 2.24 -140.51
N GLU A 304 35.43 2.81 -139.30
CA GLU A 304 36.29 2.43 -138.17
C GLU A 304 35.75 1.14 -137.53
N ILE A 305 36.42 0.01 -137.77
CA ILE A 305 36.08 -1.29 -137.17
C ILE A 305 36.79 -1.42 -135.82
N VAL A 306 36.03 -1.40 -134.72
CA VAL A 306 36.57 -1.53 -133.36
C VAL A 306 35.95 -2.74 -132.66
N GLY A 307 36.70 -3.84 -132.60
CA GLY A 307 36.26 -5.08 -131.96
C GLY A 307 35.17 -5.79 -132.76
N ASP A 308 33.94 -5.77 -132.23
CA ASP A 308 32.72 -6.32 -132.82
C ASP A 308 31.75 -5.23 -133.35
N ARG A 309 32.23 -4.00 -133.51
CA ARG A 309 31.42 -2.80 -133.81
C ARG A 309 31.89 -2.03 -135.04
N PHE A 310 30.94 -1.46 -135.78
CA PHE A 310 31.16 -0.52 -136.88
C PHE A 310 30.77 0.89 -136.43
N ARG A 311 31.72 1.82 -136.35
CA ARG A 311 31.47 3.18 -135.86
C ARG A 311 31.28 4.17 -137.01
N PHE A 312 30.27 5.03 -136.87
CA PHE A 312 29.95 6.15 -137.77
C PHE A 312 29.81 7.43 -136.95
N GLN A 313 30.28 8.57 -137.48
CA GLN A 313 30.02 9.88 -136.86
C GLN A 313 28.56 10.29 -137.08
N SER A 314 27.90 10.85 -136.06
CA SER A 314 26.47 11.20 -136.16
C SER A 314 26.18 12.24 -137.23
N GLU A 315 27.13 13.15 -137.47
CA GLU A 315 27.06 14.21 -138.49
C GLU A 315 26.89 13.67 -139.92
N LEU A 316 27.27 12.42 -140.18
CA LEU A 316 27.11 11.76 -141.48
C LEU A 316 25.65 11.37 -141.79
N PHE A 317 24.77 11.40 -140.77
CA PHE A 317 23.35 11.08 -140.92
C PHE A 317 22.45 12.24 -140.47
N PHE A 318 22.83 12.96 -139.41
CA PHE A 318 21.96 13.88 -138.67
C PHE A 318 22.51 15.29 -138.58
N ALA A 319 21.64 16.28 -138.78
CA ALA A 319 21.91 17.66 -138.38
C ALA A 319 22.15 17.77 -136.86
N THR A 320 22.86 18.83 -136.44
CA THR A 320 23.10 19.10 -135.01
C THR A 320 21.77 19.23 -134.26
N ALA A 321 21.64 18.52 -133.14
CA ALA A 321 20.42 18.46 -132.30
C ALA A 321 19.14 17.92 -132.97
N SER A 322 19.25 17.31 -134.17
CA SER A 322 18.16 16.58 -134.83
C SER A 322 18.36 15.06 -134.76
N ALA A 323 17.27 14.31 -134.90
CA ALA A 323 17.23 12.86 -135.16
C ALA A 323 16.63 12.52 -136.54
N GLU A 324 16.38 13.50 -137.40
CA GLU A 324 15.95 13.32 -138.79
C GLU A 324 17.18 13.03 -139.68
N VAL A 325 17.11 11.97 -140.49
CA VAL A 325 18.20 11.56 -141.40
C VAL A 325 18.14 12.40 -142.67
N GLY A 326 19.20 13.16 -142.95
CA GLY A 326 19.32 13.97 -144.17
C GLY A 326 19.69 13.14 -145.41
N ASP A 327 19.60 13.76 -146.60
CA ASP A 327 19.76 13.07 -147.90
C ASP A 327 21.10 12.31 -148.01
N GLU A 328 22.24 12.93 -147.67
CA GLU A 328 23.56 12.26 -147.65
C GLU A 328 23.61 11.08 -146.67
N GLY A 329 22.79 11.13 -145.62
CA GLY A 329 22.62 10.04 -144.66
C GLY A 329 21.82 8.87 -145.22
N GLN A 330 20.80 9.13 -146.05
CA GLN A 330 20.02 8.09 -146.74
C GLN A 330 20.90 7.32 -147.74
N ASP A 331 21.74 8.02 -148.50
CA ASP A 331 22.70 7.39 -149.43
C ASP A 331 23.72 6.49 -148.69
N ARG A 332 24.19 6.94 -147.52
CA ARG A 332 25.08 6.13 -146.67
C ARG A 332 24.36 4.92 -146.06
N LEU A 333 23.10 5.07 -145.65
CA LEU A 333 22.30 3.96 -145.10
C LEU A 333 21.90 2.93 -146.15
N GLU A 334 21.75 3.32 -147.42
CA GLU A 334 21.57 2.37 -148.53
C GLU A 334 22.80 1.47 -148.71
N GLN A 335 24.01 2.04 -148.73
CA GLN A 335 25.26 1.26 -148.81
C GLN A 335 25.46 0.33 -147.61
N VAL A 336 25.04 0.75 -146.42
CA VAL A 336 25.03 -0.08 -145.21
C VAL A 336 23.99 -1.20 -145.33
N ALA A 337 22.77 -0.91 -145.77
CA ALA A 337 21.72 -1.91 -145.98
C ALA A 337 22.11 -2.98 -147.01
N ASP A 338 22.62 -2.58 -148.18
CA ASP A 338 23.14 -3.50 -149.22
C ASP A 338 24.23 -4.42 -148.66
N THR A 339 25.08 -3.90 -147.78
CA THR A 339 26.15 -4.69 -147.14
C THR A 339 25.59 -5.63 -146.08
N LEU A 340 24.64 -5.17 -145.26
CA LEU A 340 23.95 -5.99 -144.26
C LEU A 340 23.12 -7.11 -144.88
N GLN A 341 22.45 -6.90 -146.02
CA GLN A 341 21.71 -7.95 -146.74
C GLN A 341 22.66 -9.04 -147.22
N ARG A 342 23.77 -8.68 -147.89
CA ARG A 342 24.81 -9.62 -148.36
C ARG A 342 25.54 -10.35 -147.22
N VAL A 343 25.51 -9.81 -146.00
CA VAL A 343 25.96 -10.50 -144.77
C VAL A 343 24.86 -11.45 -144.27
N ALA A 344 23.62 -10.98 -144.17
CA ALA A 344 22.47 -11.73 -143.65
C ALA A 344 22.17 -13.01 -144.44
N GLU A 345 22.24 -12.96 -145.78
CA GLU A 345 22.11 -14.13 -146.68
C GLU A 345 23.12 -15.26 -146.38
N ARG A 346 24.18 -14.97 -145.61
CA ARG A 346 25.28 -15.91 -145.31
C ARG A 346 25.26 -16.39 -143.85
N ILE A 347 24.30 -15.95 -143.04
CA ILE A 347 24.12 -16.41 -141.65
C ILE A 347 22.99 -17.46 -141.63
N PRO A 348 23.20 -18.67 -141.08
CA PRO A 348 22.16 -19.69 -140.99
C PRO A 348 20.94 -19.24 -140.16
N ASP A 349 19.75 -19.71 -140.54
CA ASP A 349 18.49 -19.35 -139.87
C ASP A 349 18.45 -19.78 -138.40
N GLU A 350 19.19 -20.82 -138.02
CA GLU A 350 19.31 -21.33 -136.64
C GLU A 350 20.10 -20.39 -135.71
N VAL A 351 20.76 -19.34 -136.25
CA VAL A 351 21.48 -18.35 -135.46
C VAL A 351 20.54 -17.19 -135.10
N ASP A 352 20.18 -17.05 -133.83
CA ASP A 352 19.34 -15.96 -133.33
C ASP A 352 20.15 -14.67 -133.12
N TRP A 353 20.66 -14.11 -134.23
CA TRP A 353 21.37 -12.84 -134.29
C TRP A 353 20.43 -11.65 -134.41
N VAL A 354 20.85 -10.52 -133.83
CA VAL A 354 20.23 -9.19 -133.94
C VAL A 354 21.32 -8.15 -134.19
N LEU A 355 21.09 -7.24 -135.14
CA LEU A 355 21.89 -6.04 -135.33
C LEU A 355 21.37 -4.93 -134.40
N GLN A 356 22.19 -4.59 -133.40
CA GLN A 356 21.95 -3.49 -132.48
C GLN A 356 22.52 -2.19 -133.07
N VAL A 357 21.64 -1.19 -133.21
CA VAL A 357 21.97 0.20 -133.51
C VAL A 357 22.16 0.92 -132.17
N GLU A 358 23.40 1.28 -131.84
CA GLU A 358 23.80 1.95 -130.61
C GLU A 358 23.99 3.45 -130.87
N GLY A 359 23.11 4.30 -130.32
CA GLY A 359 23.18 5.74 -130.44
C GLY A 359 23.88 6.39 -129.25
N HIS A 360 24.74 7.38 -129.50
CA HIS A 360 25.47 8.10 -128.46
C HIS A 360 25.50 9.61 -128.69
N THR A 361 25.63 10.39 -127.62
CA THR A 361 25.85 11.85 -127.67
C THR A 361 27.21 12.21 -127.08
N ASP A 362 27.59 13.48 -127.20
CA ASP A 362 28.59 14.05 -126.30
C ASP A 362 27.94 14.58 -125.01
N ARG A 363 28.78 15.00 -124.06
CA ARG A 363 28.39 15.40 -122.70
C ARG A 363 27.68 16.76 -122.59
N ARG A 364 27.48 17.51 -123.68
CA ARG A 364 26.73 18.77 -123.66
C ARG A 364 25.24 18.45 -123.54
N PRO A 365 24.53 18.91 -122.49
CA PRO A 365 23.13 18.52 -122.31
C PRO A 365 22.21 19.18 -123.34
N ILE A 366 21.52 18.38 -124.16
CA ILE A 366 20.33 18.85 -124.90
C ILE A 366 19.13 18.94 -123.95
N ARG A 367 18.29 19.97 -124.16
CA ARG A 367 16.99 20.17 -123.50
C ARG A 367 16.04 20.90 -124.43
N THR A 368 15.51 20.22 -125.44
CA THR A 368 14.44 20.73 -126.31
C THR A 368 13.09 20.12 -125.93
N PRO A 369 11.96 20.65 -126.42
CA PRO A 369 10.65 20.02 -126.23
C PRO A 369 10.53 18.63 -126.88
N GLU A 370 11.38 18.34 -127.86
CA GLU A 370 11.44 17.09 -128.62
C GLU A 370 12.44 16.09 -128.00
N PHE A 371 13.59 16.59 -127.52
CA PHE A 371 14.62 15.81 -126.85
C PHE A 371 14.90 16.41 -125.45
N PRO A 372 14.16 15.96 -124.41
CA PRO A 372 14.33 16.44 -123.03
C PRO A 372 15.72 16.19 -122.44
N SER A 373 16.40 15.14 -122.89
CA SER A 373 17.81 14.85 -122.59
C SER A 373 18.51 14.14 -123.76
N ASN A 374 19.79 13.86 -123.55
CA ASN A 374 20.64 13.11 -124.47
C ASN A 374 20.20 11.65 -124.64
N TRP A 375 19.49 11.06 -123.67
CA TRP A 375 18.93 9.70 -123.82
C TRP A 375 17.86 9.66 -124.90
N GLU A 376 16.95 10.64 -124.93
CA GLU A 376 15.94 10.74 -125.99
C GLU A 376 16.58 11.05 -127.35
N LEU A 377 17.55 11.97 -127.42
CA LEU A 377 18.25 12.27 -128.68
C LEU A 377 19.00 11.04 -129.24
N SER A 378 19.75 10.32 -128.40
CA SER A 378 20.49 9.12 -128.83
C SER A 378 19.57 7.97 -129.20
N THR A 379 18.49 7.76 -128.44
CA THR A 379 17.50 6.71 -128.73
C THR A 379 16.74 7.02 -130.02
N ALA A 380 16.31 8.27 -130.22
CA ALA A 380 15.65 8.70 -131.45
C ALA A 380 16.57 8.53 -132.67
N ARG A 381 17.84 8.92 -132.58
CA ARG A 381 18.83 8.69 -133.65
C ARG A 381 19.02 7.21 -133.99
N ALA A 382 19.15 6.36 -132.97
CA ALA A 382 19.24 4.91 -133.18
C ALA A 382 17.97 4.35 -133.83
N GLN A 383 16.79 4.84 -133.42
CA GLN A 383 15.50 4.46 -134.00
C GLN A 383 15.34 4.94 -135.45
N SER A 384 15.73 6.17 -135.78
CA SER A 384 15.67 6.68 -137.16
C SER A 384 16.53 5.86 -138.12
N ILE A 385 17.72 5.40 -137.68
CA ILE A 385 18.56 4.50 -138.48
C ILE A 385 17.95 3.09 -138.56
N LEU A 386 17.37 2.57 -137.46
CA LEU A 386 16.62 1.31 -137.49
C LEU A 386 15.45 1.36 -138.48
N TYR A 387 14.66 2.44 -138.49
CA TYR A 387 13.55 2.60 -139.44
C TYR A 387 14.04 2.75 -140.89
N ALA A 388 15.09 3.54 -141.13
CA ALA A 388 15.68 3.64 -142.47
C ALA A 388 16.24 2.29 -142.98
N LEU A 389 16.83 1.47 -142.10
CA LEU A 389 17.26 0.11 -142.46
C LEU A 389 16.06 -0.83 -142.75
N ILE A 390 14.94 -0.69 -142.03
CA ILE A 390 13.69 -1.41 -142.33
C ILE A 390 13.12 -0.98 -143.69
N ASP A 391 13.10 0.32 -143.99
CA ASP A 391 12.63 0.86 -145.27
C ASP A 391 13.51 0.44 -146.45
N LYS A 392 14.81 0.18 -146.22
CA LYS A 392 15.73 -0.45 -147.19
C LYS A 392 15.62 -1.99 -147.22
N GLY A 393 14.77 -2.61 -146.41
CA GLY A 393 14.43 -4.04 -146.48
C GLY A 393 15.10 -4.97 -145.45
N ILE A 394 15.77 -4.45 -144.42
CA ILE A 394 16.29 -5.28 -143.32
C ILE A 394 15.12 -5.76 -142.42
N PRO A 395 14.99 -7.07 -142.10
CA PRO A 395 13.90 -7.57 -141.27
C PRO A 395 13.84 -6.91 -139.88
N PRO A 396 12.69 -6.36 -139.44
CA PRO A 396 12.56 -5.72 -138.13
C PRO A 396 12.92 -6.63 -136.95
N GLU A 397 12.72 -7.94 -137.08
CA GLU A 397 13.01 -8.94 -136.04
C GLU A 397 14.51 -9.17 -135.82
N ARG A 398 15.34 -8.71 -136.78
CA ARG A 398 16.80 -8.73 -136.77
C ARG A 398 17.40 -7.38 -136.35
N LEU A 399 16.59 -6.40 -135.94
CA LEU A 399 17.04 -5.05 -135.56
C LEU A 399 16.66 -4.69 -134.12
N ALA A 400 17.56 -3.99 -133.43
CA ALA A 400 17.30 -3.34 -132.15
C ALA A 400 17.90 -1.93 -132.14
N ALA A 401 17.27 -0.96 -131.47
CA ALA A 401 17.79 0.39 -131.31
C ALA A 401 17.94 0.74 -129.82
N VAL A 402 19.12 1.21 -129.43
CA VAL A 402 19.46 1.56 -128.04
C VAL A 402 20.19 2.89 -128.03
N GLY A 403 19.64 3.90 -127.35
CA GLY A 403 20.40 5.10 -126.99
C GLY A 403 21.15 4.90 -125.67
N TYR A 404 22.35 5.48 -125.56
CA TYR A 404 23.17 5.47 -124.33
C TYR A 404 23.46 6.88 -123.77
N GLY A 405 22.92 7.93 -124.40
CA GLY A 405 23.24 9.33 -124.09
C GLY A 405 24.75 9.60 -124.12
N GLU A 406 25.23 10.41 -123.17
CA GLU A 406 26.66 10.67 -122.96
C GLU A 406 27.39 9.58 -122.15
N HIS A 407 26.69 8.55 -121.65
CA HIS A 407 27.19 7.67 -120.60
C HIS A 407 28.16 6.57 -121.08
N GLN A 408 28.41 6.49 -122.38
CA GLN A 408 29.48 5.68 -122.96
C GLN A 408 30.35 6.54 -123.90
N PRO A 409 31.26 7.37 -123.36
CA PRO A 409 32.25 8.07 -124.17
C PRO A 409 33.33 7.11 -124.68
N VAL A 410 33.81 7.35 -125.90
CA VAL A 410 35.02 6.70 -126.46
C VAL A 410 36.26 7.55 -126.19
N THR A 411 36.10 8.86 -125.99
CA THR A 411 37.20 9.80 -125.69
C THR A 411 36.83 10.82 -124.61
N ASP A 412 37.75 11.05 -123.67
CA ASP A 412 37.64 12.11 -122.66
C ASP A 412 38.09 13.48 -123.20
N GLY A 413 37.68 14.56 -122.51
CA GLY A 413 38.03 15.95 -122.84
C GLY A 413 37.02 16.66 -123.76
N ASP A 414 37.01 18.00 -123.71
CA ASP A 414 36.01 18.88 -124.36
C ASP A 414 36.47 19.47 -125.71
N SER A 415 37.44 18.86 -126.39
CA SER A 415 37.82 19.29 -127.74
C SER A 415 36.70 19.02 -128.75
N ALA A 416 36.65 19.79 -129.84
CA ALA A 416 35.66 19.59 -130.90
C ALA A 416 35.70 18.14 -131.43
N ASP A 417 36.90 17.59 -131.58
CA ASP A 417 37.15 16.23 -132.07
C ASP A 417 36.69 15.16 -131.06
N ALA A 418 36.96 15.33 -129.76
CA ALA A 418 36.50 14.40 -128.73
C ALA A 418 34.97 14.44 -128.57
N LEU A 419 34.35 15.62 -128.69
CA LEU A 419 32.90 15.74 -128.71
C LEU A 419 32.32 15.06 -129.97
N ALA A 420 32.94 15.21 -131.15
CA ALA A 420 32.52 14.53 -132.38
C ALA A 420 32.68 13.00 -132.30
N ALA A 421 33.81 12.51 -131.82
CA ALA A 421 34.06 11.07 -131.63
C ALA A 421 33.06 10.42 -130.66
N ASN A 422 32.55 11.17 -129.68
CA ASN A 422 31.50 10.69 -128.78
C ASN A 422 30.09 10.71 -129.41
N ARG A 423 29.75 11.73 -130.22
CA ARG A 423 28.52 11.80 -131.03
C ARG A 423 28.57 10.82 -132.21
N ARG A 424 28.38 9.54 -131.92
CA ARG A 424 28.50 8.45 -132.91
C ARG A 424 27.26 7.55 -132.93
N ILE A 425 27.15 6.79 -134.01
CA ILE A 425 26.31 5.60 -134.08
C ILE A 425 27.26 4.40 -134.20
N GLU A 426 27.05 3.36 -133.40
CA GLU A 426 27.76 2.09 -133.55
C GLU A 426 26.76 1.01 -133.98
N LEU A 427 27.09 0.22 -135.00
CA LEU A 427 26.34 -0.96 -135.39
C LEU A 427 27.07 -2.20 -134.86
N ARG A 428 26.36 -3.10 -134.19
CA ARG A 428 26.93 -4.29 -133.54
C ARG A 428 26.04 -5.51 -133.76
N LEU A 429 26.64 -6.66 -134.06
CA LEU A 429 25.91 -7.94 -134.09
C LEU A 429 25.97 -8.60 -132.71
N SER A 430 24.80 -8.90 -132.16
CA SER A 430 24.62 -9.63 -130.89
C SER A 430 23.82 -10.92 -131.11
N HIS A 431 23.93 -11.85 -130.16
CA HIS A 431 22.88 -12.85 -129.95
C HIS A 431 21.66 -12.17 -129.30
N ARG A 432 20.47 -12.73 -129.52
CA ARG A 432 19.22 -12.36 -128.83
C ARG A 432 19.19 -12.73 -127.35
#